data_AF-A0A8J8H674-F1
#
_entry.id   AF-A0A8J8H674-F1
#
_cell.length_a   1.000
_cell.length_b   1.000
_cell.length_c   1.000
_cell.angle_alpha   90.00
_cell.angle_beta   90.00
_cell.angle_gamma   90.00
#
_symmetry.space_group_name_H-M   'P 1'
#
loop_
_entity.id
_entity.type
_entity.pdbx_description
1 polymer ?
#
loop_
_entity_poly.entity_id
_entity_poly.type
_entity_poly.pdbx_seq_one_letter_code
_entity_poly.pdbx_strand_id
1 'polypeptide(L)' 'MDIFTKDKDYTLQEIIDICDKNGLITVDCLKDENMISVEKEGADALFEFHTTGEDLFKLTWLASREGRF' A
#
# COMPACT_ATOMS: atom_id res chain seq x y z
N MET A 1 2.04 13.31 7.35
CA MET A 1 1.93 12.11 8.19
C MET A 1 1.87 10.96 7.21
N ASP A 2 2.93 10.17 7.10
CA ASP A 2 2.96 9.09 6.12
C ASP A 2 2.01 7.99 6.59
N ILE A 3 0.98 7.70 5.79
CA ILE A 3 -0.06 6.71 6.08
C ILE A 3 0.56 5.31 6.23
N PHE A 4 1.67 5.06 5.51
CA PHE A 4 2.47 3.85 5.56
C PHE A 4 3.97 4.20 5.67
N THR A 5 4.75 3.36 6.34
CA THR A 5 6.21 3.51 6.49
C THR A 5 6.96 2.39 5.75
N LYS A 6 8.12 2.72 5.19
CA LYS A 6 8.98 1.75 4.47
C LYS A 6 9.70 0.76 5.39
N ASP A 7 9.82 1.06 6.68
CA ASP A 7 10.59 0.23 7.62
C ASP A 7 9.73 -0.76 8.41
N LYS A 8 8.45 -0.92 8.03
CA LYS A 8 7.52 -1.85 8.66
C LYS A 8 6.99 -2.86 7.62
N ASP A 9 6.87 -4.10 8.05
CA ASP A 9 6.06 -5.12 7.36
C ASP A 9 4.60 -5.02 7.82
N TYR A 10 3.68 -5.11 6.87
CA TYR A 10 2.25 -5.02 7.07
C TYR A 10 1.58 -6.31 6.64
N THR A 11 0.58 -6.73 7.41
CA THR A 11 -0.36 -7.75 6.92
C THR A 11 -1.34 -7.14 5.93
N LEU A 12 -1.94 -7.97 5.06
CA LEU A 12 -3.02 -7.53 4.16
C LEU A 12 -4.16 -6.85 4.94
N GLN A 13 -4.55 -7.42 6.08
CA GLN A 13 -5.61 -6.85 6.92
C GLN A 13 -5.24 -5.47 7.46
N GLU A 14 -3.99 -5.26 7.91
CA GLU A 14 -3.54 -3.94 8.35
C GLU A 14 -3.58 -2.92 7.22
N ILE A 15 -3.19 -3.31 6.00
CA ILE A 15 -3.26 -2.42 4.83
C ILE A 15 -4.71 -2.02 4.57
N ILE A 16 -5.64 -2.98 4.57
CA ILE A 16 -7.08 -2.74 4.38
C ILE A 16 -7.62 -1.80 5.47
N ASP A 17 -7.34 -2.07 6.74
CA ASP A 17 -7.80 -1.27 7.87
C ASP A 17 -7.29 0.18 7.82
N ILE A 18 -6.04 0.37 7.39
CA ILE A 18 -5.46 1.70 7.20
C ILE A 18 -6.12 2.39 6.00
N CYS A 19 -6.34 1.67 4.90
CA CYS A 19 -7.00 2.23 3.71
C CYS A 19 -8.41 2.72 4.03
N ASP A 20 -9.22 1.90 4.69
CA ASP A 20 -10.60 2.21 5.08
C ASP A 20 -10.67 3.47 5.96
N LYS A 21 -9.76 3.59 6.94
CA LYS A 21 -9.66 4.76 7.83
C LYS A 21 -9.25 6.05 7.11
N ASN A 22 -8.58 5.95 5.96
CA ASN A 22 -8.04 7.09 5.22
C ASN A 22 -8.81 7.37 3.91
N GLY A 23 -9.89 6.64 3.64
CA GLY A 23 -10.66 6.77 2.39
C GLY A 23 -9.86 6.37 1.15
N LEU A 24 -8.97 5.39 1.30
CA LEU A 24 -8.21 4.77 0.21
C LEU A 24 -8.83 3.43 -0.16
N ILE A 25 -8.54 2.97 -1.38
CA ILE A 25 -8.97 1.68 -1.89
C ILE A 25 -7.75 0.82 -2.26
N THR A 26 -7.81 -0.47 -1.94
CA THR A 26 -6.85 -1.49 -2.39
C THR A 26 -7.34 -2.05 -3.73
N VAL A 27 -6.57 -1.88 -4.80
CA VAL A 27 -7.11 -2.10 -6.16
C VAL A 27 -6.59 -3.34 -6.84
N ASP A 28 -5.36 -3.73 -6.59
CA ASP A 28 -4.89 -5.02 -7.06
C ASP A 28 -4.29 -5.82 -5.92
N CYS A 29 -5.05 -6.83 -5.51
CA CYS A 29 -4.56 -7.97 -4.76
C CYS A 29 -4.38 -9.10 -5.78
N LEU A 30 -3.50 -8.90 -6.78
CA LEU A 30 -3.19 -9.95 -7.75
C LEU A 30 -2.45 -11.04 -6.98
N LYS A 31 -3.20 -12.06 -6.55
CA LYS A 31 -2.66 -13.27 -5.89
C LYS A 31 -1.53 -13.92 -6.68
N ASP A 32 -1.41 -13.63 -7.96
CA ASP A 32 -0.33 -14.11 -8.84
C ASP A 32 0.89 -13.17 -8.89
N GLU A 33 0.76 -11.87 -8.55
CA GLU A 33 1.84 -10.89 -8.69
C GLU A 33 2.53 -10.51 -7.37
N ASN A 34 2.08 -11.07 -6.24
CA ASN A 34 2.71 -10.84 -4.93
C ASN A 34 2.78 -9.35 -4.53
N MET A 35 1.82 -8.54 -4.99
CA MET A 35 1.82 -7.08 -4.85
C MET A 35 0.46 -6.58 -4.40
N ILE A 36 0.45 -5.48 -3.63
CA ILE A 36 -0.75 -4.70 -3.29
C ILE A 36 -0.55 -3.27 -3.74
N SER A 37 -1.45 -2.79 -4.59
CA SER A 37 -1.52 -1.37 -4.96
C SER A 37 -2.67 -0.67 -4.24
N VAL A 38 -2.36 0.48 -3.64
CA VAL A 38 -3.32 1.32 -2.93
C VAL A 38 -3.47 2.64 -3.68
N GLU A 39 -4.71 3.02 -3.96
CA GLU A 39 -5.06 4.24 -4.67
C GLU A 39 -6.24 4.97 -4.02
N LYS A 40 -6.55 6.16 -4.53
CA LYS A 40 -7.84 6.80 -4.27
C LYS A 40 -8.79 6.42 -5.40
N GLU A 41 -10.08 6.37 -5.11
CA GLU A 41 -11.10 6.06 -6.11
C GLU A 41 -10.96 6.96 -7.35
N GLY A 42 -10.63 6.35 -8.50
CA GLY A 42 -10.44 7.04 -9.77
C GLY A 42 -9.13 7.85 -9.90
N ALA A 43 -8.11 7.55 -9.10
CA ALA A 43 -6.81 8.21 -9.13
C ALA A 43 -5.65 7.22 -9.41
N ASP A 44 -4.47 7.76 -9.70
CA ASP A 44 -3.23 6.96 -9.81
C ASP A 44 -2.89 6.27 -8.48
N ALA A 45 -2.21 5.12 -8.57
CA ALA A 45 -1.65 4.41 -7.43
C ALA A 45 -0.80 5.34 -6.56
N LEU A 46 -1.04 5.30 -5.25
CA LEU A 46 -0.34 6.11 -4.25
C LEU A 46 0.73 5.31 -3.51
N PHE A 47 0.49 4.03 -3.27
CA PHE A 47 1.40 3.13 -2.57
C PHE A 47 1.42 1.77 -3.24
N GLU A 48 2.61 1.18 -3.31
CA GLU A 48 2.77 -0.21 -3.74
C GLU A 48 3.52 -0.99 -2.66
N PHE A 49 2.98 -2.16 -2.34
CA PHE A 49 3.57 -3.09 -1.41
C PHE A 49 3.93 -4.38 -2.13
N HIS A 50 5.08 -4.95 -1.82
CA HIS A 50 5.48 -6.27 -2.32
C HIS A 50 5.53 -7.25 -1.16
N THR A 51 5.21 -8.52 -1.44
CA THR A 51 5.31 -9.57 -0.44
C THR A 51 6.76 -9.75 0.04
N THR A 52 6.95 -9.92 1.34
CA THR A 52 8.24 -10.27 1.96
C THR A 52 8.23 -11.66 2.58
N GLY A 53 7.09 -12.37 2.55
CA GLY A 53 6.92 -13.70 3.13
C GLY A 53 5.47 -14.20 3.02
N GLU A 54 5.08 -15.17 3.84
CA GLU A 54 3.68 -15.57 3.95
C GLU A 54 2.85 -14.42 4.55
N ASP A 55 1.95 -13.83 3.75
CA ASP A 55 0.99 -12.78 4.13
C ASP A 55 1.58 -11.47 4.70
N LEU A 56 2.87 -11.22 4.48
CA LEU A 56 3.55 -9.98 4.88
C LEU A 56 3.95 -9.16 3.67
N PHE A 57 3.72 -7.85 3.76
CA PHE A 57 3.89 -6.90 2.67
C PHE A 57 4.69 -5.69 3.14
N LYS A 58 5.62 -5.23 2.30
CA LYS A 58 6.45 -4.07 2.59
C LYS A 58 6.27 -3.00 1.55
N LEU A 59 6.16 -1.75 1.99
CA LEU A 59 6.06 -0.60 1.11
C LEU A 59 7.36 -0.43 0.30
N THR A 60 7.27 -0.63 -1.01
CA THR A 60 8.41 -0.51 -1.93
C THR A 60 8.38 0.80 -2.71
N TRP A 61 7.18 1.28 -3.02
CA TRP A 61 6.99 2.48 -3.81
C TRP A 61 5.90 3.37 -3.23
N LEU A 62 6.09 4.67 -3.38
CA LEU A 62 5.09 5.69 -3.05
C LEU A 62 5.10 6.74 -4.14
N ALA A 63 3.91 7.17 -4.55
CA ALA A 63 3.76 8.23 -5.54
C ALA A 63 4.27 9.55 -4.94
N SER A 64 5.44 9.97 -5.38
CA SER A 64 6.05 11.22 -4.97
C SER A 64 5.35 12.40 -5.66
N ARG A 65 4.17 12.76 -5.16
CA ARG A 65 3.49 14.03 -5.47
C ARG A 65 2.96 14.81 -4.27
N GLU A 66 3.48 14.53 -3.09
CA GLU A 66 3.75 15.54 -2.04
C GLU A 66 5.20 15.39 -1.53
N GLY A 67 6.13 15.20 -2.47
CA GLY A 67 7.55 15.09 -2.16
C GLY A 67 8.11 16.37 -1.53
N ARG A 68 8.46 16.29 -0.24
CA ARG A 68 9.71 16.86 0.27
C ARG A 68 10.33 15.91 1.30
N PHE A 69 11.55 15.50 0.98
CA PHE A 69 12.53 14.90 1.88
C PHE A 69 12.79 15.82 3.08
#